data_AF-A0A354EXQ3-F1
#
_entry.id   AF-A0A354EXQ3-F1
#
_cell.length_a   1.000
_cell.length_b   1.000
_cell.length_c   1.000
_cell.angle_alpha   90.00
_cell.angle_beta   90.00
_cell.angle_gamma   90.00
#
_symmetry.space_group_name_H-M   'P 1'
#
loop_
_entity.id
_entity.type
_entity.pdbx_description
1 polymer ?
#
loop_
_entity_poly.entity_id
_entity_poly.type
_entity_poly.pdbx_seq_one_letter_code
_entity_poly.pdbx_strand_id
1 'polypeptide(L)'
;MAIVLQRLQHVLNKQQDNTTDGPASGPASLTGHIDSPAGYSKASAKTIFKLLVEEDASLVLEYNMLRLLLQETLIAWKAAEQGSEQKQALENDTIHLVREALHLSTLLDEKYCHYINDRPNLRKATLENHHTLYRRWLHVHVNHVLLQGCQNPPKVDMPFADEIRSIFERSNPYRLGALRTRRLLIALIPILNQFEQYGPWIRWLDGFAAPAFSYINLLFFLPRLMLNTYTLGSHWIENASMSPEERSLGATARFNAQWDRLWPNLTNDIAWATNAALVFFVFTGALQPYGVYLGLGSQLHDLLLSSLRGYQEMCRLYDLAQQYQALHEEQPGNAQITADLSLLHKRINAEEMLLLVSITNFSVLFFVAILAFPSIAALSPWVPVVGAGMSVIITIFNFGGRSYLTPAGAMKVDNLLTCDIQAEAPVVRRNLTAQSSRSSSCLLSDYPSSFISNPPRRCSSTPQLRVSPLTISTAFSHGLFPRSPSPKKEAILASTSRDDFFFREIDGNSSTSVKL
;
A
#
# COMPACT_ATOMS: atom_id res chain seq x y z
N MET A 1 -5.10 -4.17 14.76
CA MET A 1 -6.08 -5.26 15.05
C MET A 1 -6.94 -4.97 16.27
N ALA A 2 -6.38 -4.67 17.46
CA ALA A 2 -7.18 -4.40 18.65
C ALA A 2 -8.18 -3.25 18.44
N ILE A 3 -7.80 -2.15 17.76
CA ILE A 3 -8.72 -1.03 17.46
C ILE A 3 -9.83 -1.45 16.49
N VAL A 4 -9.48 -2.10 15.37
CA VAL A 4 -10.48 -2.55 14.38
C VAL A 4 -11.41 -3.59 15.01
N LEU A 5 -10.87 -4.55 15.75
CA LEU A 5 -11.68 -5.52 16.50
C LEU A 5 -12.50 -4.85 17.59
N GLN A 6 -11.98 -3.86 18.32
CA GLN A 6 -12.72 -3.12 19.34
C GLN A 6 -13.83 -2.28 18.72
N ARG A 7 -13.62 -1.67 17.55
CA ARG A 7 -14.65 -0.96 16.80
C ARG A 7 -15.69 -1.91 16.23
N LEU A 8 -15.27 -3.04 15.66
CA LEU A 8 -16.17 -4.10 15.20
C LEU A 8 -16.97 -4.67 16.38
N GLN A 9 -16.32 -4.96 17.51
CA GLN A 9 -16.95 -5.45 18.73
C GLN A 9 -17.92 -4.41 19.30
N HIS A 10 -17.55 -3.13 19.31
CA HIS A 10 -18.43 -2.05 19.74
C HIS A 10 -19.66 -1.92 18.84
N VAL A 11 -19.49 -2.04 17.52
CA VAL A 11 -20.60 -2.03 16.55
C VAL A 11 -21.48 -3.28 16.70
N LEU A 12 -20.88 -4.44 16.92
CA LEU A 12 -21.57 -5.70 17.20
C LEU A 12 -22.39 -5.61 18.49
N ASN A 13 -21.80 -5.10 19.58
CA ASN A 13 -22.46 -4.90 20.86
C ASN A 13 -23.64 -3.92 20.73
N LYS A 14 -23.45 -2.79 20.03
CA LYS A 14 -24.51 -1.81 19.79
C LYS A 14 -25.67 -2.35 18.94
N GLN A 15 -25.41 -3.32 18.05
CA GLN A 15 -26.45 -4.01 17.30
C GLN A 15 -27.22 -4.99 18.18
N GLN A 16 -26.52 -5.69 19.08
CA GLN A 16 -27.12 -6.64 20.01
C GLN A 16 -28.10 -5.96 20.97
N ASP A 17 -27.75 -4.76 21.48
CA ASP A 17 -28.61 -3.95 22.35
C ASP A 17 -29.88 -3.45 21.64
N ASN A 18 -29.84 -3.18 20.34
CA ASN A 18 -31.01 -2.75 19.56
C ASN A 18 -31.96 -3.89 19.17
N THR A 19 -31.53 -5.15 19.28
CA THR A 19 -32.38 -6.32 18.97
C THR A 19 -33.15 -6.88 20.17
N THR A 20 -32.87 -6.39 21.38
CA THR A 20 -33.47 -6.91 22.62
C THR A 20 -34.83 -6.31 23.01
N ASP A 21 -35.37 -5.35 22.26
CA ASP A 21 -36.69 -4.74 22.56
C ASP A 21 -37.91 -5.50 21.97
N GLY A 22 -37.74 -6.77 21.61
CA GLY A 22 -38.85 -7.65 21.23
C GLY A 22 -39.54 -8.28 22.45
N PRO A 23 -40.90 -8.36 22.51
CA PRO A 23 -41.60 -8.93 23.65
C PRO A 23 -41.21 -10.40 23.86
N ALA A 24 -40.87 -10.71 25.11
CA ALA A 24 -40.41 -12.01 25.57
C ALA A 24 -41.36 -13.15 25.16
N SER A 25 -40.99 -13.91 24.12
CA SER A 25 -41.60 -15.20 23.82
C SER A 25 -40.71 -16.32 24.36
N GLY A 26 -41.25 -17.04 25.35
CA GLY A 26 -40.94 -18.36 25.93
C GLY A 26 -39.65 -19.13 25.60
N PRO A 27 -39.14 -19.94 26.56
CA PRO A 27 -37.89 -20.69 26.41
C PRO A 27 -38.06 -21.89 25.46
N ALA A 28 -37.49 -21.80 24.26
CA ALA A 28 -37.31 -22.94 23.36
C ALA A 28 -35.95 -23.60 23.63
N SER A 29 -35.96 -24.93 23.79
CA SER A 29 -34.82 -25.78 24.12
C SER A 29 -33.74 -25.77 23.02
N LEU A 30 -32.50 -25.41 23.39
CA LEU A 30 -31.31 -25.47 22.53
C LEU A 30 -30.59 -26.82 22.67
N THR A 31 -30.67 -27.65 21.64
CA THR A 31 -29.62 -28.64 21.30
C THR A 31 -29.40 -28.58 19.79
N GLY A 32 -28.39 -27.82 19.36
CA GLY A 32 -28.05 -27.62 17.96
C GLY A 32 -26.53 -27.60 17.75
N HIS A 33 -26.08 -28.43 16.82
CA HIS A 33 -24.73 -28.55 16.29
C HIS A 33 -24.14 -27.20 15.85
N ILE A 34 -22.84 -27.00 16.10
CA ILE A 34 -22.03 -25.93 15.50
C ILE A 34 -21.71 -26.35 14.07
N ASP A 35 -22.67 -26.18 13.17
CA ASP A 35 -22.45 -26.18 11.73
C ASP A 35 -22.73 -24.74 11.25
N SER A 36 -21.66 -24.04 10.86
CA SER A 36 -21.67 -22.72 10.22
C SER A 36 -22.24 -21.54 11.03
N PRO A 37 -21.60 -20.33 10.99
CA PRO A 37 -22.14 -19.13 11.63
C PRO A 37 -23.32 -18.57 10.82
N ALA A 38 -24.43 -19.30 10.76
CA ALA A 38 -25.64 -18.93 10.00
C ALA A 38 -26.54 -17.90 10.73
N GLY A 39 -26.10 -17.40 11.90
CA GLY A 39 -26.89 -16.52 12.76
C GLY A 39 -26.63 -15.02 12.60
N TYR A 40 -25.70 -14.59 11.74
CA TYR A 40 -25.53 -13.15 11.49
C TYR A 40 -26.68 -12.65 10.64
N SER A 41 -27.54 -11.82 11.23
CA SER A 41 -28.55 -11.05 10.51
C SER A 41 -27.90 -10.37 9.29
N LYS A 42 -28.51 -10.53 8.10
CA LYS A 42 -28.07 -9.86 6.86
C LYS A 42 -27.86 -8.34 7.06
N ALA A 43 -28.56 -7.72 8.02
CA ALA A 43 -28.40 -6.32 8.38
C ALA A 43 -27.08 -6.05 9.13
N SER A 44 -26.69 -6.89 10.09
CA SER A 44 -25.42 -6.78 10.81
C SER A 44 -24.23 -6.98 9.88
N ALA A 45 -24.35 -7.93 8.96
CA ALA A 45 -23.34 -8.18 7.94
C ALA A 45 -23.14 -6.91 7.08
N LYS A 46 -24.22 -6.32 6.56
CA LYS A 46 -24.18 -5.07 5.78
C LYS A 46 -23.51 -3.90 6.51
N THR A 47 -23.74 -3.74 7.82
CA THR A 47 -23.12 -2.67 8.62
C THR A 47 -21.61 -2.90 8.80
N ILE A 48 -21.22 -4.12 9.16
CA ILE A 48 -19.81 -4.51 9.29
C ILE A 48 -19.08 -4.32 7.95
N PHE A 49 -19.73 -4.68 6.84
CA PHE A 49 -19.16 -4.53 5.50
C PHE A 49 -19.01 -3.08 5.06
N LYS A 50 -19.97 -2.22 5.38
CA LYS A 50 -19.85 -0.79 5.11
C LYS A 50 -18.63 -0.19 5.83
N LEU A 51 -18.44 -0.55 7.10
CA LEU A 51 -17.26 -0.14 7.88
C LEU A 51 -15.97 -0.69 7.29
N LEU A 52 -15.94 -1.96 6.88
CA LEU A 52 -14.79 -2.57 6.21
C LEU A 52 -14.41 -1.84 4.92
N VAL A 53 -15.38 -1.41 4.12
CA VAL A 53 -15.15 -0.64 2.89
C VAL A 53 -14.60 0.75 3.21
N GLU A 54 -15.23 1.45 4.16
CA GLU A 54 -14.82 2.79 4.60
C GLU A 54 -13.41 2.79 5.24
N GLU A 55 -13.03 1.73 5.94
CA GLU A 55 -11.76 1.60 6.65
C GLU A 55 -10.65 0.92 5.80
N ASP A 56 -10.76 0.85 4.47
CA ASP A 56 -9.81 0.15 3.58
C ASP A 56 -8.35 0.48 3.84
N ALA A 57 -8.08 1.78 3.86
CA ALA A 57 -6.74 2.27 4.00
C ALA A 57 -6.14 1.83 5.34
N SER A 58 -6.95 1.80 6.41
CA SER A 58 -6.49 1.42 7.76
C SER A 58 -6.11 -0.06 7.83
N LEU A 59 -6.91 -0.95 7.26
CA LEU A 59 -6.63 -2.40 7.20
C LEU A 59 -5.38 -2.70 6.38
N VAL A 60 -5.23 -2.05 5.24
CA VAL A 60 -4.02 -2.18 4.40
C VAL A 60 -2.80 -1.66 5.14
N LEU A 61 -2.93 -0.58 5.90
CA LEU A 61 -1.86 -0.02 6.71
C LEU A 61 -1.47 -0.96 7.86
N GLU A 62 -2.44 -1.47 8.63
CA GLU A 62 -2.19 -2.47 9.68
C GLU A 62 -1.48 -3.70 9.12
N TYR A 63 -1.91 -4.19 7.96
CA TYR A 63 -1.29 -5.31 7.30
C TYR A 63 0.16 -5.03 6.91
N ASN A 64 0.43 -3.84 6.38
CA ASN A 64 1.79 -3.43 6.05
C ASN A 64 2.67 -3.27 7.29
N MET A 65 2.13 -2.75 8.40
CA MET A 65 2.84 -2.68 9.69
C MET A 65 3.21 -4.08 10.18
N LEU A 66 2.26 -5.01 10.14
CA LEU A 66 2.48 -6.38 10.57
C LEU A 66 3.54 -7.10 9.73
N ARG A 67 3.60 -6.81 8.42
CA ARG A 67 4.67 -7.32 7.56
C ARG A 67 6.05 -6.76 7.93
N LEU A 68 6.15 -5.51 8.36
CA LEU A 68 7.41 -4.93 8.83
C LEU A 68 7.86 -5.56 10.14
N LEU A 69 6.94 -5.75 11.10
CA LEU A 69 7.23 -6.48 12.34
C LEU A 69 7.72 -7.88 12.04
N LEU A 70 6.99 -8.61 11.18
CA LEU A 70 7.38 -9.94 10.76
C LEU A 70 8.78 -9.95 10.12
N GLN A 71 9.13 -8.92 9.34
CA GLN A 71 10.46 -8.79 8.77
C GLN A 71 11.55 -8.61 9.84
N GLU A 72 11.35 -7.68 10.78
CA GLU A 72 12.30 -7.42 11.87
C GLU A 72 12.49 -8.69 12.73
N THR A 73 11.40 -9.36 13.11
CA THR A 73 11.44 -10.59 13.93
C THR A 73 12.09 -11.76 13.20
N LEU A 74 11.82 -11.94 11.89
CA LEU A 74 12.49 -12.99 11.10
C LEU A 74 14.00 -12.77 10.99
N ILE A 75 14.44 -11.51 10.84
CA ILE A 75 15.88 -11.18 10.81
C ILE A 75 16.51 -11.49 12.17
N ALA A 76 15.87 -11.08 13.27
CA ALA A 76 16.34 -11.37 14.62
C ALA A 76 16.39 -12.87 14.91
N TRP A 77 15.35 -13.62 14.55
CA TRP A 77 15.28 -15.07 14.72
C TRP A 77 16.38 -15.80 13.94
N LYS A 78 16.69 -15.36 12.71
CA LYS A 78 17.79 -15.92 11.91
C LYS A 78 19.17 -15.59 12.48
N ALA A 79 19.33 -14.43 13.12
CA ALA A 79 20.58 -14.03 13.75
C ALA A 79 20.80 -14.70 15.12
N ALA A 80 19.75 -15.21 15.77
CA ALA A 80 19.83 -15.84 17.08
C ALA A 80 20.56 -17.20 17.04
N GLU A 81 21.37 -17.45 18.09
CA GLU A 81 22.15 -18.67 18.23
C GLU A 81 21.25 -19.91 18.39
N GLN A 82 21.65 -21.01 17.75
CA GLN A 82 20.90 -22.27 17.80
C GLN A 82 20.84 -22.82 19.24
N GLY A 83 19.65 -23.16 19.71
CA GLY A 83 19.42 -23.74 21.04
C GLY A 83 19.29 -22.70 22.18
N SER A 84 19.36 -21.41 21.88
CA SER A 84 19.11 -20.37 22.89
C SER A 84 17.61 -20.25 23.23
N GLU A 85 17.29 -20.00 24.51
CA GLU A 85 15.93 -19.69 24.96
C GLU A 85 15.35 -18.48 24.21
N GLN A 86 16.20 -17.50 23.89
CA GLN A 86 15.86 -16.34 23.08
C GLN A 86 15.37 -16.72 21.68
N LYS A 87 16.00 -17.70 21.03
CA LYS A 87 15.56 -18.16 19.71
C LYS A 87 14.18 -18.80 19.76
N GLN A 88 13.88 -19.56 20.81
CA GLN A 88 12.57 -20.17 21.01
C GLN A 88 11.48 -19.13 21.29
N ALA A 89 11.78 -18.09 22.08
CA ALA A 89 10.88 -16.97 22.28
C ALA A 89 10.58 -16.23 20.97
N LEU A 90 11.62 -15.90 20.19
CA LEU A 90 11.48 -15.25 18.87
C LEU A 90 10.71 -16.11 17.87
N GLU A 91 10.87 -17.44 17.92
CA GLU A 91 10.13 -18.37 17.09
C GLU A 91 8.62 -18.34 17.40
N ASN A 92 8.26 -18.38 18.69
CA ASN A 92 6.86 -18.26 19.13
C ASN A 92 6.23 -16.92 18.71
N ASP A 93 6.98 -15.82 18.87
CA ASP A 93 6.54 -14.49 18.44
C ASP A 93 6.34 -14.45 16.91
N THR A 94 7.27 -15.03 16.15
CA THR A 94 7.16 -15.13 14.70
C THR A 94 5.93 -15.94 14.28
N ILE A 95 5.67 -17.08 14.93
CA ILE A 95 4.47 -17.89 14.69
C ILE A 95 3.19 -17.08 14.93
N HIS A 96 3.15 -16.31 16.02
CA HIS A 96 2.02 -15.44 16.32
C HIS A 96 1.81 -14.39 15.22
N LEU A 97 2.86 -13.66 14.85
CA LEU A 97 2.82 -12.62 13.81
C LEU A 97 2.42 -13.19 12.44
N VAL A 98 2.93 -14.37 12.05
CA VAL A 98 2.55 -15.03 10.80
C VAL A 98 1.07 -15.42 10.81
N ARG A 99 0.54 -15.87 11.95
CA ARG A 99 -0.88 -16.21 12.09
C ARG A 99 -1.76 -14.96 11.98
N GLU A 100 -1.40 -13.88 12.65
CA GLU A 100 -2.11 -12.61 12.51
C GLU A 100 -2.04 -12.08 11.07
N ALA A 101 -0.87 -12.18 10.42
CA ALA A 101 -0.69 -11.75 9.04
C ALA A 101 -1.53 -12.58 8.08
N LEU A 102 -1.66 -13.88 8.35
CA LEU A 102 -2.55 -14.77 7.61
C LEU A 102 -4.02 -14.39 7.81
N HIS A 103 -4.47 -14.10 9.03
CA HIS A 103 -5.86 -13.66 9.27
C HIS A 103 -6.17 -12.33 8.57
N LEU A 104 -5.30 -11.33 8.73
CA LEU A 104 -5.53 -10.02 8.15
C LEU A 104 -5.44 -10.03 6.62
N SER A 105 -4.51 -10.80 6.06
CA SER A 105 -4.47 -11.01 4.61
C SER A 105 -5.67 -11.79 4.10
N THR A 106 -6.25 -12.71 4.88
CA THR A 106 -7.50 -13.43 4.51
C THR A 106 -8.69 -12.47 4.50
N LEU A 107 -8.79 -11.59 5.51
CA LEU A 107 -9.81 -10.55 5.56
C LEU A 107 -9.69 -9.57 4.39
N LEU A 108 -8.46 -9.15 4.05
CA LEU A 108 -8.21 -8.31 2.88
C LEU A 108 -8.55 -9.04 1.57
N ASP A 109 -8.24 -10.32 1.45
CA ASP A 109 -8.57 -11.11 0.27
C ASP A 109 -10.09 -11.27 0.09
N GLU A 110 -10.82 -11.59 1.16
CA GLU A 110 -12.29 -11.63 1.15
C GLU A 110 -12.87 -10.28 0.73
N LYS A 111 -12.30 -9.19 1.25
CA LYS A 111 -12.67 -7.83 0.86
C LYS A 111 -12.47 -7.57 -0.63
N TYR A 112 -11.29 -7.90 -1.17
CA TYR A 112 -10.97 -7.65 -2.58
C TYR A 112 -11.72 -8.58 -3.53
N CYS A 113 -11.98 -9.82 -3.12
CA CYS A 113 -12.73 -10.79 -3.92
C CYS A 113 -14.21 -10.42 -4.03
N HIS A 114 -14.81 -9.93 -2.94
CA HIS A 114 -16.26 -9.77 -2.89
C HIS A 114 -16.74 -8.32 -3.00
N TYR A 115 -15.90 -7.30 -2.78
CA TYR A 115 -16.40 -5.93 -2.61
C TYR A 115 -15.68 -4.85 -3.43
N ILE A 116 -14.43 -5.07 -3.85
CA ILE A 116 -13.65 -4.11 -4.64
C ILE A 116 -13.05 -4.82 -5.85
N ASN A 117 -13.90 -5.12 -6.83
CA ASN A 117 -13.57 -5.94 -8.00
C ASN A 117 -12.63 -5.27 -9.03
N ASP A 118 -11.94 -4.18 -8.68
CA ASP A 118 -11.24 -3.33 -9.66
C ASP A 118 -9.69 -3.37 -9.60
N ARG A 119 -9.07 -3.96 -8.56
CA ARG A 119 -7.65 -4.41 -8.62
C ARG A 119 -7.47 -5.87 -8.20
N PRO A 120 -8.36 -6.79 -8.60
CA PRO A 120 -8.49 -8.06 -7.93
C PRO A 120 -7.41 -9.06 -8.33
N ASN A 121 -6.33 -8.68 -9.02
CA ASN A 121 -5.36 -9.69 -9.50
C ASN A 121 -3.95 -9.36 -9.09
N LEU A 122 -3.49 -8.11 -9.22
CA LEU A 122 -2.13 -7.82 -8.77
C LEU A 122 -2.05 -7.82 -7.23
N ARG A 123 -3.01 -7.17 -6.56
CA ARG A 123 -3.09 -7.20 -5.09
C ARG A 123 -3.51 -8.58 -4.58
N LYS A 124 -4.48 -9.21 -5.24
CA LYS A 124 -4.92 -10.56 -4.89
C LYS A 124 -3.82 -11.59 -5.08
N ALA A 125 -3.17 -11.66 -6.24
CA ALA A 125 -2.04 -12.57 -6.45
C ALA A 125 -0.92 -12.31 -5.44
N THR A 126 -0.69 -11.04 -5.08
CA THR A 126 0.25 -10.71 -4.00
C THR A 126 -0.22 -11.27 -2.65
N LEU A 127 -1.49 -11.09 -2.28
CA LEU A 127 -2.09 -11.63 -1.06
C LEU A 127 -2.13 -13.17 -1.04
N GLU A 128 -2.51 -13.82 -2.15
CA GLU A 128 -2.51 -15.27 -2.34
C GLU A 128 -1.10 -15.85 -2.23
N ASN A 129 -0.10 -15.16 -2.81
CA ASN A 129 1.29 -15.52 -2.62
C ASN A 129 1.68 -15.43 -1.15
N HIS A 130 1.30 -14.35 -0.45
CA HIS A 130 1.55 -14.24 0.99
C HIS A 130 0.82 -15.32 1.79
N HIS A 131 -0.44 -15.65 1.48
CA HIS A 131 -1.19 -16.73 2.14
C HIS A 131 -0.49 -18.06 1.96
N THR A 132 -0.11 -18.39 0.73
CA THR A 132 0.57 -19.64 0.39
C THR A 132 1.88 -19.74 1.15
N LEU A 133 2.61 -18.64 1.23
CA LEU A 133 3.88 -18.55 1.92
C LEU A 133 3.73 -18.68 3.44
N TYR A 134 2.80 -17.95 4.06
CA TYR A 134 2.51 -18.02 5.49
C TYR A 134 2.03 -19.41 5.91
N ARG A 135 1.13 -20.01 5.13
CA ARG A 135 0.64 -21.38 5.38
C ARG A 135 1.76 -22.41 5.27
N ARG A 136 2.62 -22.29 4.24
CA ARG A 136 3.79 -23.18 4.09
C ARG A 136 4.78 -23.03 5.24
N TRP A 137 5.07 -21.80 5.65
CA TRP A 137 5.98 -21.54 6.76
C TRP A 137 5.43 -22.07 8.09
N LEU A 138 4.14 -21.82 8.39
CA LEU A 138 3.48 -22.36 9.59
C LEU A 138 3.41 -23.89 9.60
N HIS A 139 3.23 -24.52 8.43
CA HIS A 139 3.23 -25.97 8.32
C HIS A 139 4.59 -26.56 8.69
N VAL A 140 5.67 -25.91 8.26
CA VAL A 140 7.04 -26.34 8.54
C VAL A 140 7.37 -26.24 10.04
N HIS A 141 7.02 -25.12 10.69
CA HIS A 141 7.45 -24.86 12.07
C HIS A 141 6.48 -25.34 13.16
N VAL A 142 5.17 -25.36 12.90
CA VAL A 142 4.16 -25.67 13.93
C VAL A 142 3.59 -27.09 13.79
N ASN A 143 3.94 -27.81 12.72
CA ASN A 143 3.30 -29.08 12.35
C ASN A 143 1.76 -29.01 12.33
N HIS A 144 1.19 -27.82 12.12
CA HIS A 144 -0.24 -27.62 12.19
C HIS A 144 -0.88 -28.09 10.88
N VAL A 145 -1.67 -29.17 10.97
CA VAL A 145 -2.45 -29.76 9.87
C VAL A 145 -3.70 -28.90 9.59
N LEU A 146 -3.50 -27.66 9.13
CA LEU A 146 -4.58 -26.80 8.62
C LEU A 146 -4.41 -26.54 7.11
N LEU A 147 -3.94 -27.55 6.36
CA LEU A 147 -3.87 -27.51 4.91
C LEU A 147 -5.01 -28.30 4.26
N GLN A 148 -6.24 -28.18 4.77
CA GLN A 148 -7.41 -28.50 3.97
C GLN A 148 -7.86 -27.22 3.25
N GLY A 149 -7.24 -26.91 2.11
CA GLY A 149 -7.71 -25.81 1.27
C GLY A 149 -6.87 -25.36 0.09
N CYS A 150 -5.59 -25.75 -0.05
CA CYS A 150 -4.76 -25.24 -1.14
C CYS A 150 -4.48 -26.32 -2.21
N GLN A 151 -5.53 -26.72 -2.95
CA GLN A 151 -5.28 -27.10 -4.34
C GLN A 151 -4.74 -25.86 -5.06
N ASN A 152 -3.77 -26.07 -5.95
CA ASN A 152 -2.98 -25.03 -6.64
C ASN A 152 -3.72 -23.70 -6.77
N PRO A 153 -3.08 -22.55 -6.44
CA PRO A 153 -3.72 -21.26 -6.64
C PRO A 153 -4.28 -21.28 -8.05
N PRO A 154 -5.60 -21.08 -8.22
CA PRO A 154 -6.18 -21.07 -9.55
C PRO A 154 -5.31 -20.12 -10.37
N LYS A 155 -4.98 -20.49 -11.62
CA LYS A 155 -4.38 -19.51 -12.52
C LYS A 155 -5.40 -18.40 -12.65
N VAL A 156 -5.24 -17.35 -11.86
CA VAL A 156 -6.07 -16.16 -11.93
C VAL A 156 -5.61 -15.51 -13.22
N ASP A 157 -6.34 -15.76 -14.30
CA ASP A 157 -6.14 -15.06 -15.55
C ASP A 157 -6.21 -13.56 -15.22
N MET A 158 -5.10 -12.85 -15.40
CA MET A 158 -5.10 -11.41 -15.17
C MET A 158 -6.13 -10.80 -16.12
N PRO A 159 -7.17 -10.13 -15.62
CA PRO A 159 -8.06 -9.32 -16.40
C PRO A 159 -7.22 -8.35 -17.21
N PHE A 160 -7.61 -8.23 -18.47
CA PHE A 160 -7.02 -7.37 -19.47
C PHE A 160 -6.68 -5.95 -18.94
N ALA A 161 -7.50 -5.39 -18.05
CA ALA A 161 -7.28 -4.11 -17.40
C ALA A 161 -5.97 -4.04 -16.57
N ASP A 162 -5.69 -5.08 -15.78
CA ASP A 162 -4.51 -5.13 -14.92
C ASP A 162 -3.24 -5.38 -15.74
N GLU A 163 -3.34 -6.20 -16.79
CA GLU A 163 -2.24 -6.40 -17.74
C GLU A 163 -1.86 -5.08 -18.41
N ILE A 164 -2.84 -4.34 -18.94
CA ILE A 164 -2.64 -3.02 -19.53
C ILE A 164 -1.98 -2.05 -18.55
N ARG A 165 -2.48 -1.96 -17.31
CA ARG A 165 -1.91 -1.09 -16.27
C ARG A 165 -0.45 -1.45 -15.99
N SER A 166 -0.13 -2.75 -15.89
CA SER A 166 1.24 -3.21 -15.66
C SER A 166 2.21 -2.83 -16.79
N ILE A 167 1.75 -2.87 -18.04
CA ILE A 167 2.51 -2.42 -19.22
C ILE A 167 2.76 -0.92 -19.13
N PHE A 168 1.77 -0.13 -18.74
CA PHE A 168 1.92 1.31 -18.55
C PHE A 168 2.88 1.67 -17.40
N GLU A 169 2.80 0.98 -16.27
CA GLU A 169 3.72 1.18 -15.15
C GLU A 169 5.18 0.89 -15.54
N ARG A 170 5.40 -0.20 -16.29
CA ARG A 170 6.73 -0.60 -16.77
C ARG A 170 7.28 0.32 -17.86
N SER A 171 6.42 0.82 -18.74
CA SER A 171 6.83 1.69 -19.86
C SER A 171 7.03 3.15 -19.46
N ASN A 172 6.39 3.62 -18.39
CA ASN A 172 6.42 5.03 -17.97
C ASN A 172 7.84 5.61 -17.76
N PRO A 173 8.80 4.91 -17.10
CA PRO A 173 10.14 5.45 -16.91
C PRO A 173 10.88 5.66 -18.23
N TYR A 174 10.73 4.73 -19.19
CA TYR A 174 11.35 4.84 -20.51
C TYR A 174 10.75 6.00 -21.31
N ARG A 175 9.42 6.17 -21.25
CA ARG A 175 8.72 7.31 -21.86
C ARG A 175 9.25 8.63 -21.29
N LEU A 176 9.32 8.77 -19.97
CA LEU A 176 9.82 9.98 -19.31
C LEU A 176 11.29 10.24 -19.63
N GLY A 177 12.13 9.20 -19.63
CA GLY A 177 13.53 9.29 -20.01
C GLY A 177 13.69 9.81 -21.43
N ALA A 178 13.02 9.19 -22.40
CA ALA A 178 13.10 9.59 -23.81
C ALA A 178 12.64 11.05 -24.03
N LEU A 179 11.55 11.48 -23.39
CA LEU A 179 11.06 12.87 -23.47
C LEU A 179 12.06 13.87 -22.88
N ARG A 180 12.66 13.55 -21.74
CA ARG A 180 13.62 14.43 -21.04
C ARG A 180 14.95 14.49 -21.79
N THR A 181 15.42 13.36 -22.32
CA THR A 181 16.59 13.32 -23.21
C THR A 181 16.36 14.15 -24.47
N ARG A 182 15.18 14.05 -25.10
CA ARG A 182 14.84 14.93 -26.24
C ARG A 182 14.92 16.40 -25.86
N ARG A 183 14.35 16.81 -24.72
CA ARG A 183 14.42 18.21 -24.25
C ARG A 183 15.88 18.66 -24.07
N LEU A 184 16.75 17.80 -23.57
CA LEU A 184 18.18 18.09 -23.45
C LEU A 184 18.85 18.29 -24.81
N LEU A 185 18.56 17.43 -25.79
CA LEU A 185 19.10 17.59 -27.16
C LEU A 185 18.65 18.91 -27.80
N ILE A 186 17.38 19.30 -27.63
CA ILE A 186 16.86 20.58 -28.11
C ILE A 186 17.54 21.75 -27.41
N ALA A 187 17.69 21.68 -26.08
CA ALA A 187 18.34 22.72 -25.30
C ALA A 187 19.81 22.91 -25.70
N LEU A 188 20.49 21.87 -26.19
CA LEU A 188 21.87 21.94 -26.67
C LEU A 188 22.02 22.62 -28.04
N ILE A 189 20.95 22.79 -28.83
CA ILE A 189 21.01 23.37 -30.18
C ILE A 189 21.74 24.73 -30.21
N PRO A 190 21.44 25.72 -29.35
CA PRO A 190 22.10 27.03 -29.39
C PRO A 190 23.61 26.94 -29.21
N ILE A 191 24.08 26.00 -28.40
CA ILE A 191 25.51 25.75 -28.15
C ILE A 191 26.13 25.01 -29.34
N LEU A 192 25.44 23.97 -29.82
CA LEU A 192 25.92 23.12 -30.90
C LEU A 192 25.88 23.79 -32.27
N ASN A 193 25.14 24.89 -32.44
CA ASN A 193 25.19 25.70 -33.67
C ASN A 193 26.58 26.30 -33.92
N GLN A 194 27.48 26.33 -32.93
CA GLN A 194 28.90 26.65 -33.15
C GLN A 194 29.59 25.62 -34.06
N PHE A 195 29.04 24.41 -34.15
CA PHE A 195 29.45 23.38 -35.08
C PHE A 195 28.42 23.30 -36.21
N GLU A 196 28.81 23.74 -37.42
CA GLU A 196 27.90 23.93 -38.57
C GLU A 196 27.01 22.71 -38.89
N GLN A 197 27.46 21.49 -38.56
CA GLN A 197 26.78 20.25 -38.90
C GLN A 197 25.76 19.76 -37.86
N TYR A 198 25.99 19.99 -36.56
CA TYR A 198 25.20 19.35 -35.50
C TYR A 198 23.84 20.03 -35.28
N GLY A 199 23.81 21.37 -35.33
CA GLY A 199 22.57 22.13 -35.15
C GLY A 199 21.45 21.75 -36.13
N PRO A 200 21.69 21.76 -37.46
CA PRO A 200 20.70 21.36 -38.46
C PRO A 200 20.23 19.91 -38.29
N TRP A 201 21.13 19.00 -37.96
CA TRP A 201 20.79 17.58 -37.75
C TRP A 201 19.83 17.38 -36.57
N ILE A 202 20.07 18.03 -35.42
CA ILE A 202 19.17 17.94 -34.27
C ILE A 202 17.80 18.54 -34.60
N ARG A 203 17.74 19.68 -35.31
CA ARG A 203 16.46 20.28 -35.73
C ARG A 203 15.68 19.37 -36.68
N TRP A 204 16.38 18.73 -37.62
CA TRP A 204 15.78 17.75 -38.52
C TRP A 204 15.21 16.56 -37.73
N LEU A 205 16.00 15.99 -36.81
CA LEU A 205 15.54 14.90 -35.93
C LEU A 205 14.33 15.32 -35.09
N ASP A 206 14.33 16.56 -34.56
CA ASP A 206 13.24 17.08 -33.75
C ASP A 206 11.92 17.21 -34.53
N GLY A 207 12.00 17.53 -35.81
CA GLY A 207 10.83 17.57 -36.71
C GLY A 207 10.06 16.26 -36.75
N PHE A 208 10.73 15.11 -36.61
CA PHE A 208 10.09 13.80 -36.51
C PHE A 208 9.82 13.38 -35.07
N ALA A 209 10.74 13.67 -34.16
CA ALA A 209 10.64 13.25 -32.77
C ALA A 209 9.48 13.97 -32.05
N ALA A 210 9.27 15.27 -32.29
CA ALA A 210 8.22 16.04 -31.65
C ALA A 210 6.81 15.42 -31.84
N PRO A 211 6.32 15.19 -33.09
CA PRO A 211 5.02 14.56 -33.29
C PRO A 211 4.98 13.12 -32.78
N ALA A 212 6.05 12.34 -32.95
CA ALA A 212 6.12 10.97 -32.46
C ALA A 212 5.97 10.89 -30.94
N PHE A 213 6.65 11.76 -30.19
CA PHE A 213 6.55 11.81 -28.73
C PHE A 213 5.20 12.33 -28.24
N SER A 214 4.58 13.27 -28.95
CA SER A 214 3.20 13.70 -28.66
C SER A 214 2.22 12.55 -28.85
N TYR A 215 2.39 11.75 -29.91
CA TYR A 215 1.57 10.57 -30.15
C TYR A 215 1.79 9.49 -29.10
N ILE A 216 3.04 9.20 -28.72
CA ILE A 216 3.36 8.26 -27.64
C ILE A 216 2.74 8.73 -26.32
N ASN A 217 2.76 10.02 -26.01
CA ASN A 217 2.11 10.56 -24.82
C ASN A 217 0.60 10.38 -24.86
N LEU A 218 -0.04 10.69 -25.99
CA LEU A 218 -1.48 10.50 -26.14
C LEU A 218 -1.85 9.01 -26.00
N LEU A 219 -1.14 8.11 -26.67
CA LEU A 219 -1.32 6.66 -26.55
C LEU A 219 -1.02 6.11 -25.16
N PHE A 220 -0.19 6.79 -24.37
CA PHE A 220 0.08 6.40 -22.99
C PHE A 220 -1.06 6.81 -22.05
N PHE A 221 -1.54 8.05 -22.14
CA PHE A 221 -2.53 8.58 -21.19
C PHE A 221 -3.97 8.30 -21.59
N LEU A 222 -4.31 8.27 -22.88
CA LEU A 222 -5.69 8.10 -23.34
C LEU A 222 -6.28 6.73 -22.96
N PRO A 223 -5.60 5.58 -23.17
CA PRO A 223 -6.16 4.29 -22.76
C PRO A 223 -6.27 4.16 -21.25
N ARG A 224 -5.33 4.75 -20.49
CA ARG A 224 -5.41 4.80 -19.02
C ARG A 224 -6.63 5.60 -18.55
N LEU A 225 -6.84 6.76 -19.17
CA LEU A 225 -8.02 7.60 -18.91
C LEU A 225 -9.31 6.82 -19.20
N MET A 226 -9.42 6.20 -20.38
CA MET A 226 -10.57 5.38 -20.77
C MET A 226 -10.81 4.24 -19.77
N LEU A 227 -9.76 3.52 -19.36
CA LEU A 227 -9.87 2.43 -18.40
C LEU A 227 -10.36 2.91 -17.03
N ASN A 228 -9.78 4.01 -16.52
CA ASN A 228 -10.17 4.59 -15.23
C ASN A 228 -11.60 5.16 -15.26
N THR A 229 -12.00 5.81 -16.35
CA THR A 229 -13.38 6.30 -16.54
C THR A 229 -14.37 5.14 -16.69
N TYR A 230 -14.04 4.12 -17.48
CA TYR A 230 -14.87 2.93 -17.65
C TYR A 230 -15.08 2.23 -16.30
N THR A 231 -14.00 2.04 -15.55
CA THR A 231 -14.05 1.46 -14.21
C THR A 231 -15.00 2.24 -13.30
N LEU A 232 -14.82 3.56 -13.21
CA LEU A 232 -15.65 4.42 -12.37
C LEU A 232 -17.12 4.38 -12.81
N GLY A 233 -17.39 4.44 -14.12
CA GLY A 233 -18.73 4.36 -14.68
C GLY A 233 -19.40 3.00 -14.48
N SER A 234 -18.62 1.91 -14.57
CA SER A 234 -19.12 0.55 -14.35
C SER A 234 -19.57 0.30 -12.91
N HIS A 235 -19.15 1.12 -11.94
CA HIS A 235 -19.62 1.04 -10.55
C HIS A 235 -20.84 1.93 -10.26
N TRP A 236 -21.16 2.83 -11.19
CA TRP A 236 -22.39 3.61 -11.19
C TRP A 236 -23.60 2.77 -11.62
N ILE A 237 -23.40 1.87 -12.59
CA ILE A 237 -24.44 1.00 -13.14
C ILE A 237 -24.21 -0.44 -12.64
N GLU A 238 -25.25 -1.08 -12.12
CA GLU A 238 -25.15 -2.50 -11.75
C GLU A 238 -24.84 -3.36 -12.99
N ASN A 239 -23.80 -4.18 -12.88
CA ASN A 239 -23.38 -5.06 -13.97
C ASN A 239 -23.34 -6.52 -13.49
N ALA A 240 -23.37 -7.45 -14.44
CA ALA A 240 -23.37 -8.89 -14.14
C ALA A 240 -22.08 -9.38 -13.48
N SER A 241 -20.97 -8.66 -13.66
CA SER A 241 -19.67 -8.98 -13.05
C SER A 241 -19.56 -8.59 -11.58
N MET A 242 -20.49 -7.79 -11.03
CA MET A 242 -20.52 -7.47 -9.61
C MET A 242 -21.04 -8.65 -8.79
N SER A 243 -20.41 -8.90 -7.65
CA SER A 243 -20.90 -9.86 -6.66
C SER A 243 -22.26 -9.42 -6.09
N PRO A 244 -23.10 -10.34 -5.59
CA PRO A 244 -24.32 -10.00 -4.87
C PRO A 244 -24.07 -9.09 -3.65
N GLU A 245 -22.93 -9.27 -2.99
CA GLU A 245 -22.53 -8.50 -1.81
C GLU A 245 -22.20 -7.06 -2.20
N GLU A 246 -21.44 -6.85 -3.27
CA GLU A 246 -21.13 -5.53 -3.82
C GLU A 246 -22.41 -4.84 -4.31
N ARG A 247 -23.34 -5.58 -4.91
CA ARG A 247 -24.65 -5.05 -5.29
C ARG A 247 -25.43 -4.48 -4.11
N SER A 248 -25.28 -5.07 -2.93
CA SER A 248 -26.01 -4.65 -1.74
C SER A 248 -25.57 -3.29 -1.15
N LEU A 249 -24.37 -2.80 -1.50
CA LEU A 249 -23.79 -1.54 -0.99
C LEU A 249 -24.50 -0.29 -1.54
N GLY A 250 -25.18 -0.42 -2.69
CA GLY A 250 -25.82 0.70 -3.39
C GLY A 250 -24.85 1.49 -4.28
N ALA A 251 -25.36 2.08 -5.37
CA ALA A 251 -24.54 2.71 -6.40
C ALA A 251 -23.65 3.86 -5.87
N THR A 252 -24.19 4.71 -4.99
CA THR A 252 -23.43 5.84 -4.43
C THR A 252 -22.25 5.39 -3.58
N ALA A 253 -22.43 4.38 -2.73
CA ALA A 253 -21.34 3.87 -1.89
C ALA A 253 -20.24 3.23 -2.74
N ARG A 254 -20.62 2.44 -3.76
CA ARG A 254 -19.65 1.87 -4.73
C ARG A 254 -18.89 2.95 -5.49
N PHE A 255 -19.60 3.95 -6.00
CA PHE A 255 -18.99 5.05 -6.72
C PHE A 255 -18.02 5.82 -5.84
N ASN A 256 -18.41 6.18 -4.62
CA ASN A 256 -17.54 6.89 -3.69
C ASN A 256 -16.29 6.07 -3.35
N ALA A 257 -16.46 4.78 -3.06
CA ALA A 257 -15.33 3.88 -2.78
C ALA A 257 -14.34 3.80 -3.96
N GLN A 258 -14.83 3.79 -5.20
CA GLN A 258 -13.95 3.84 -6.38
C GLN A 258 -13.39 5.23 -6.64
N TRP A 259 -14.18 6.28 -6.41
CA TRP A 259 -13.76 7.66 -6.58
C TRP A 259 -12.57 7.97 -5.68
N ASP A 260 -12.65 7.68 -4.38
CA ASP A 260 -11.60 7.94 -3.39
C ASP A 260 -10.24 7.34 -3.80
N ARG A 261 -10.29 6.24 -4.56
CA ARG A 261 -9.11 5.52 -5.04
C ARG A 261 -8.63 5.96 -6.43
N LEU A 262 -9.55 6.28 -7.34
CA LEU A 262 -9.26 6.52 -8.76
C LEU A 262 -9.14 8.00 -9.10
N TRP A 263 -9.82 8.90 -8.37
CA TRP A 263 -9.78 10.34 -8.62
C TRP A 263 -8.37 10.87 -8.82
N PRO A 264 -7.35 10.45 -8.05
CA PRO A 264 -6.03 11.03 -8.20
C PRO A 264 -5.36 10.61 -9.52
N ASN A 265 -5.61 9.39 -9.99
CA ASN A 265 -5.07 8.91 -11.24
C ASN A 265 -5.86 9.46 -12.42
N LEU A 266 -7.18 9.57 -12.26
CA LEU A 266 -8.09 10.12 -13.25
C LEU A 266 -7.75 11.59 -13.55
N THR A 267 -7.57 12.43 -12.53
CA THR A 267 -7.22 13.85 -12.73
C THR A 267 -5.85 14.02 -13.39
N ASN A 268 -4.86 13.20 -13.00
CA ASN A 268 -3.55 13.17 -13.65
C ASN A 268 -3.66 12.77 -15.13
N ASP A 269 -4.39 11.69 -15.44
CA ASP A 269 -4.58 11.21 -16.80
C ASP A 269 -5.35 12.25 -17.64
N ILE A 270 -6.37 12.92 -17.10
CA ILE A 270 -7.10 14.00 -17.77
C ILE A 270 -6.16 15.15 -18.13
N ALA A 271 -5.36 15.64 -17.18
CA ALA A 271 -4.44 16.75 -17.41
C ALA A 271 -3.43 16.43 -18.52
N TRP A 272 -2.80 15.24 -18.46
CA TRP A 272 -1.79 14.84 -19.42
C TRP A 272 -2.36 14.42 -20.78
N ALA A 273 -3.51 13.76 -20.83
CA ALA A 273 -4.18 13.43 -22.08
C ALA A 273 -4.67 14.69 -22.80
N THR A 274 -5.23 15.65 -22.07
CA THR A 274 -5.65 16.96 -22.62
C THR A 274 -4.46 17.72 -23.17
N ASN A 275 -3.36 17.80 -22.40
CA ASN A 275 -2.11 18.41 -22.86
C ASN A 275 -1.59 17.74 -24.14
N ALA A 276 -1.51 16.41 -24.17
CA ALA A 276 -1.05 15.68 -25.35
C ALA A 276 -1.96 15.89 -26.57
N ALA A 277 -3.27 15.88 -26.39
CA ALA A 277 -4.25 16.10 -27.45
C ALA A 277 -4.16 17.53 -28.00
N LEU A 278 -4.09 18.55 -27.14
CA LEU A 278 -3.98 19.95 -27.57
C LEU A 278 -2.64 20.22 -28.26
N VAL A 279 -1.53 19.69 -27.73
CA VAL A 279 -0.21 19.83 -28.36
C VAL A 279 -0.17 19.16 -29.74
N PHE A 280 -0.86 18.03 -29.90
CA PHE A 280 -0.87 17.29 -31.15
C PHE A 280 -1.83 17.86 -32.19
N PHE A 281 -3.07 18.19 -31.82
CA PHE A 281 -4.12 18.59 -32.76
C PHE A 281 -4.28 20.11 -32.91
N VAL A 282 -3.93 20.90 -31.89
CA VAL A 282 -4.22 22.34 -31.85
C VAL A 282 -2.94 23.19 -31.94
N PHE A 283 -1.92 22.87 -31.16
CA PHE A 283 -0.68 23.64 -31.07
C PHE A 283 0.39 23.17 -32.05
N THR A 284 0.03 23.14 -33.33
CA THR A 284 0.95 22.84 -34.42
C THR A 284 1.52 24.11 -35.05
N GLY A 285 2.69 24.02 -35.68
CA GLY A 285 3.31 25.14 -36.40
C GLY A 285 3.63 26.32 -35.48
N ALA A 286 3.16 27.52 -35.85
CA ALA A 286 3.43 28.75 -35.09
C ALA A 286 2.87 28.75 -33.66
N LEU A 287 1.88 27.90 -33.36
CA LEU A 287 1.28 27.78 -32.04
C LEU A 287 2.01 26.79 -31.12
N GLN A 288 2.99 26.05 -31.62
CA GLN A 288 3.74 25.06 -30.84
C GLN A 288 4.35 25.59 -29.52
N PRO A 289 4.86 26.84 -29.44
CA PRO A 289 5.39 27.38 -28.19
C PRO A 289 4.36 27.45 -27.05
N TYR A 290 3.06 27.55 -27.37
CA TYR A 290 1.99 27.55 -26.35
C TYR A 290 1.87 26.22 -25.62
N GLY A 291 2.32 25.12 -26.24
CA GLY A 291 2.38 23.80 -25.61
C GLY A 291 3.30 23.75 -24.37
N VAL A 292 4.30 24.64 -24.28
CA VAL A 292 5.16 24.74 -23.09
C VAL A 292 4.36 25.18 -21.85
N TYR A 293 3.39 26.08 -22.02
CA TYR A 293 2.55 26.57 -20.93
C TYR A 293 1.61 25.48 -20.40
N LEU A 294 1.01 24.68 -21.29
CA LEU A 294 0.23 23.50 -20.87
C LEU A 294 1.10 22.45 -20.19
N GLY A 295 2.32 22.24 -20.69
CA GLY A 295 3.31 21.38 -20.06
C GLY A 295 3.71 21.84 -18.66
N LEU A 296 3.80 23.16 -18.43
CA LEU A 296 4.02 23.73 -17.10
C LEU A 296 2.80 23.52 -16.21
N GLY A 297 1.59 23.83 -16.69
CA GLY A 297 0.35 23.63 -15.96
C GLY A 297 0.15 22.17 -15.53
N SER A 298 0.47 21.22 -16.41
CA SER A 298 0.42 19.78 -16.10
C SER A 298 1.42 19.39 -14.99
N GLN A 299 2.61 20.00 -14.98
CA GLN A 299 3.61 19.74 -13.94
C GLN A 299 3.24 20.37 -12.59
N LEU A 300 2.66 21.56 -12.60
CA LEU A 300 2.11 22.17 -11.39
C LEU A 300 0.98 21.32 -10.83
N HIS A 301 0.10 20.80 -11.69
CA HIS A 301 -0.95 19.87 -11.28
C HIS A 301 -0.35 18.61 -10.62
N ASP A 302 0.70 18.02 -11.17
CA ASP A 302 1.38 16.86 -10.57
C ASP A 302 1.97 17.16 -9.20
N LEU A 303 2.59 18.34 -9.04
CA LEU A 303 3.10 18.80 -7.74
C LEU A 303 1.96 18.93 -6.72
N LEU A 304 0.90 19.68 -7.06
CA LEU A 304 -0.25 19.88 -6.18
C LEU A 304 -0.92 18.56 -5.81
N LEU A 305 -1.10 17.67 -6.78
CA LEU A 305 -1.69 16.36 -6.58
C LEU A 305 -0.82 15.48 -5.69
N SER A 306 0.50 15.47 -5.88
CA SER A 306 1.42 14.72 -5.00
C SER A 306 1.41 15.27 -3.58
N SER A 307 1.38 16.59 -3.41
CA SER A 307 1.31 17.24 -2.10
C SER A 307 -0.01 16.93 -1.39
N LEU A 308 -1.14 16.98 -2.10
CA LEU A 308 -2.46 16.68 -1.53
C LEU A 308 -2.57 15.22 -1.10
N ARG A 309 -2.13 14.27 -1.93
CA ARG A 309 -2.10 12.84 -1.56
C ARG A 309 -1.21 12.62 -0.33
N GLY A 310 -0.06 13.27 -0.30
CA GLY A 310 0.85 13.23 0.83
C GLY A 310 0.23 13.71 2.11
N TYR A 311 -0.42 14.87 2.06
CA TYR A 311 -1.11 15.45 3.19
C TYR A 311 -2.21 14.52 3.73
N GLN A 312 -3.05 13.98 2.85
CA GLN A 312 -4.12 13.04 3.22
C GLN A 312 -3.57 11.78 3.91
N GLU A 313 -2.48 11.22 3.36
CA GLU A 313 -1.85 10.02 3.94
C GLU A 313 -1.20 10.32 5.29
N MET A 314 -0.53 11.47 5.43
CA MET A 314 0.05 11.90 6.71
C MET A 314 -1.01 12.11 7.78
N CYS A 315 -2.09 12.83 7.48
CA CYS A 315 -3.20 13.02 8.42
C CYS A 315 -3.73 11.67 8.92
N ARG A 316 -3.95 10.72 8.00
CA ARG A 316 -4.43 9.38 8.34
C ARG A 316 -3.47 8.61 9.26
N LEU A 317 -2.16 8.72 9.03
CA LEU A 317 -1.15 8.08 9.88
C LEU A 317 -1.08 8.72 11.28
N TYR A 318 -1.15 10.05 11.36
CA TYR A 318 -1.18 10.78 12.63
C TYR A 318 -2.46 10.50 13.43
N ASP A 319 -3.61 10.43 12.76
CA ASP A 319 -4.89 10.05 13.40
C ASP A 319 -4.80 8.63 13.98
N LEU A 320 -4.12 7.71 13.30
CA LEU A 320 -3.88 6.38 13.82
C LEU A 320 -2.91 6.41 15.02
N ALA A 321 -1.84 7.19 14.94
CA ALA A 321 -0.89 7.34 16.05
C ALA A 321 -1.56 7.91 17.29
N GLN A 322 -2.43 8.90 17.13
CA GLN A 322 -3.20 9.47 18.22
C GLN A 322 -4.14 8.44 18.87
N GLN A 323 -4.76 7.56 18.09
CA GLN A 323 -5.60 6.49 18.64
C GLN A 323 -4.79 5.46 19.44
N TYR A 324 -3.61 5.06 18.94
CA TYR A 324 -2.71 4.17 19.67
C TYR A 324 -2.15 4.82 20.94
N GLN A 325 -1.89 6.13 20.91
CA GLN A 325 -1.45 6.88 22.07
C GLN A 325 -2.55 6.96 23.13
N ALA A 326 -3.80 7.21 22.74
CA ALA A 326 -4.94 7.19 23.66
C ALA A 326 -5.10 5.81 24.32
N LEU A 327 -4.96 4.72 23.57
CA LEU A 327 -4.98 3.36 24.14
C LEU A 327 -3.83 3.09 25.10
N HIS A 328 -2.64 3.68 24.85
CA HIS A 328 -1.51 3.57 25.75
C HIS A 328 -1.76 4.30 27.08
N GLU A 329 -2.42 5.47 27.03
CA GLU A 329 -2.82 6.24 28.20
C GLU A 329 -3.92 5.52 29.01
N GLU A 330 -4.84 4.81 28.35
CA GLU A 330 -5.87 4.00 29.01
C GLU A 330 -5.29 2.72 29.65
N GLN A 331 -4.25 2.14 29.06
CA GLN A 331 -3.62 0.88 29.50
C GLN A 331 -2.11 1.04 29.71
N PRO A 332 -1.68 1.87 30.69
CA PRO A 332 -0.27 2.10 30.95
C PRO A 332 0.39 0.79 31.39
N GLY A 333 1.49 0.43 30.72
CA GLY A 333 2.26 -0.80 31.00
C GLY A 333 1.98 -1.96 30.06
N ASN A 334 1.05 -1.83 29.11
CA ASN A 334 0.89 -2.82 28.04
C ASN A 334 2.06 -2.74 27.06
N ALA A 335 3.03 -3.65 27.18
CA ALA A 335 4.24 -3.70 26.37
C ALA A 335 3.96 -3.83 24.86
N GLN A 336 2.84 -4.47 24.47
CA GLN A 336 2.47 -4.63 23.07
C GLN A 336 2.06 -3.30 22.44
N ILE A 337 1.28 -2.48 23.17
CA ILE A 337 0.87 -1.15 22.69
C ILE A 337 2.09 -0.24 22.51
N THR A 338 3.05 -0.29 23.45
CA THR A 338 4.29 0.49 23.34
C THR A 338 5.13 0.05 22.13
N ALA A 339 5.22 -1.25 21.87
CA ALA A 339 5.92 -1.79 20.71
C ALA A 339 5.26 -1.36 19.39
N ASP A 340 3.93 -1.51 19.29
CA ASP A 340 3.14 -1.09 18.13
C ASP A 340 3.28 0.41 17.86
N LEU A 341 3.22 1.23 18.90
CA LEU A 341 3.40 2.68 18.81
C LEU A 341 4.80 3.02 18.30
N SER A 342 5.84 2.35 18.79
CA SER A 342 7.22 2.57 18.31
C SER A 342 7.39 2.22 16.82
N LEU A 343 6.77 1.13 16.37
CA LEU A 343 6.77 0.73 14.97
C LEU A 343 6.00 1.72 14.10
N LEU A 344 4.83 2.16 14.57
CA LEU A 344 4.02 3.14 13.87
C LEU A 344 4.80 4.45 13.65
N HIS A 345 5.55 4.93 14.64
CA HIS A 345 6.44 6.08 14.48
C HIS A 345 7.56 5.83 13.47
N LYS A 346 8.22 4.66 13.51
CA LYS A 346 9.21 4.30 12.47
C LYS A 346 8.59 4.35 11.07
N ARG A 347 7.35 3.86 10.91
CA ARG A 347 6.64 3.86 9.63
C ARG A 347 6.25 5.27 9.19
N ILE A 348 5.76 6.10 10.11
CA ILE A 348 5.45 7.52 9.85
C ILE A 348 6.69 8.21 9.31
N ASN A 349 7.84 8.06 9.97
CA ASN A 349 9.09 8.68 9.53
C ASN A 349 9.51 8.17 8.13
N ALA A 350 9.35 6.87 7.85
CA ALA A 350 9.69 6.31 6.55
C ALA A 350 8.76 6.84 5.42
N GLU A 351 7.46 6.93 5.69
CA GLU A 351 6.48 7.47 4.74
C GLU A 351 6.68 8.98 4.53
N GLU A 352 7.02 9.72 5.58
CA GLU A 352 7.36 11.14 5.51
C GLU A 352 8.57 11.35 4.58
N MET A 353 9.61 10.52 4.71
CA MET A 353 10.78 10.59 3.82
C MET A 353 10.43 10.24 2.38
N LEU A 354 9.63 9.20 2.13
CA LEU A 354 9.18 8.84 0.78
C LEU A 354 8.33 9.95 0.16
N LEU A 355 7.46 10.56 0.96
CA LEU A 355 6.63 11.67 0.53
C LEU A 355 7.48 12.91 0.22
N LEU A 356 8.44 13.24 1.09
CA LEU A 356 9.37 14.34 0.90
C LEU A 356 10.16 14.16 -0.40
N VAL A 357 10.65 12.95 -0.67
CA VAL A 357 11.34 12.61 -1.92
C VAL A 357 10.40 12.82 -3.13
N SER A 358 9.14 12.38 -3.05
CA SER A 358 8.16 12.57 -4.12
C SER A 358 7.86 14.04 -4.37
N ILE A 359 7.54 14.81 -3.33
CA ILE A 359 7.24 16.24 -3.42
C ILE A 359 8.46 17.00 -3.95
N THR A 360 9.65 16.71 -3.42
CA THR A 360 10.91 17.33 -3.88
C THR A 360 11.14 17.04 -5.36
N ASN A 361 10.96 15.79 -5.79
CA ASN A 361 11.09 15.43 -7.20
C ASN A 361 10.14 16.23 -8.10
N PHE A 362 8.84 16.32 -7.77
CA PHE A 362 7.89 17.12 -8.56
C PHE A 362 8.18 18.62 -8.52
N SER A 363 8.66 19.13 -7.37
CA SER A 363 9.03 20.54 -7.20
C SER A 363 10.21 20.89 -8.09
N VAL A 364 11.28 20.09 -8.06
CA VAL A 364 12.46 20.32 -8.89
C VAL A 364 12.10 20.19 -10.38
N LEU A 365 11.28 19.21 -10.77
CA LEU A 365 10.81 19.10 -12.15
C LEU A 365 10.02 20.32 -12.62
N PHE A 366 9.14 20.85 -11.75
CA PHE A 366 8.39 22.08 -12.01
C PHE A 366 9.33 23.28 -12.21
N PHE A 367 10.30 23.49 -11.31
CA PHE A 367 11.30 24.56 -11.45
C PHE A 367 12.15 24.40 -12.71
N VAL A 368 12.56 23.18 -13.03
CA VAL A 368 13.29 22.87 -14.27
C VAL A 368 12.46 23.22 -15.51
N ALA A 369 11.15 22.99 -15.49
CA ALA A 369 10.29 23.41 -16.59
C ALA A 369 10.12 24.92 -16.69
N ILE A 370 10.16 25.66 -15.57
CA ILE A 370 10.23 27.12 -15.60
C ILE A 370 11.50 27.58 -16.33
N LEU A 371 12.66 26.95 -16.10
CA LEU A 371 13.91 27.29 -16.80
C LEU A 371 13.85 27.06 -18.32
N ALA A 372 12.91 26.23 -18.79
CA ALA A 372 12.69 25.99 -20.21
C ALA A 372 11.78 27.04 -20.88
N PHE A 373 11.29 28.06 -20.14
CA PHE A 373 10.48 29.12 -20.72
C PHE A 373 11.28 29.97 -21.71
N PRO A 374 10.70 30.34 -22.87
CA PRO A 374 11.39 31.19 -23.84
C PRO A 374 11.90 32.52 -23.26
N SER A 375 11.14 33.14 -22.35
CA SER A 375 11.52 34.41 -21.69
C SER A 375 12.75 34.26 -20.81
N ILE A 376 12.90 33.14 -20.11
CA ILE A 376 14.06 32.84 -19.25
C ILE A 376 15.23 32.33 -20.10
N ALA A 377 14.94 31.50 -21.10
CA ALA A 377 15.91 30.99 -22.06
C ALA A 377 16.61 32.12 -22.84
N ALA A 378 15.92 33.25 -23.06
CA ALA A 378 16.49 34.43 -23.71
C ALA A 378 17.63 35.09 -22.90
N LEU A 379 17.71 34.86 -21.58
CA LEU A 379 18.77 35.44 -20.74
C LEU A 379 20.14 34.81 -21.01
N SER A 380 20.16 33.50 -21.25
CA SER A 380 21.38 32.76 -21.56
C SER A 380 21.07 31.40 -22.17
N PRO A 381 21.78 30.97 -23.24
CA PRO A 381 21.59 29.67 -23.86
C PRO A 381 21.91 28.49 -22.93
N TRP A 382 22.64 28.73 -21.83
CA TRP A 382 22.99 27.69 -20.85
C TRP A 382 21.84 27.35 -19.90
N VAL A 383 20.89 28.27 -19.67
CA VAL A 383 19.81 28.07 -18.69
C VAL A 383 18.91 26.89 -19.07
N PRO A 384 18.43 26.75 -20.32
CA PRO A 384 17.66 25.59 -20.75
C PRO A 384 18.46 24.28 -20.69
N VAL A 385 19.77 24.34 -20.92
CA VAL A 385 20.67 23.17 -20.90
C VAL A 385 20.83 22.63 -19.49
N VAL A 386 21.07 23.51 -18.52
CA VAL A 386 21.15 23.14 -17.10
C VAL A 386 19.82 22.55 -16.64
N GLY A 387 18.70 23.21 -16.95
CA GLY A 387 17.37 22.69 -16.63
C GLY A 387 17.13 21.30 -17.23
N ALA A 388 17.32 21.14 -18.54
CA ALA A 388 17.11 19.85 -19.20
C ALA A 388 18.07 18.76 -18.67
N GLY A 389 19.33 19.10 -18.38
CA GLY A 389 20.30 18.20 -17.78
C GLY A 389 19.87 17.71 -16.40
N MET A 390 19.44 18.63 -15.52
CA MET A 390 18.86 18.28 -14.22
C MET A 390 17.65 17.35 -14.36
N SER A 391 16.77 17.59 -15.35
CA SER A 391 15.62 16.71 -15.59
C SER A 391 16.03 15.26 -15.88
N VAL A 392 17.10 15.06 -16.66
CA VAL A 392 17.61 13.74 -17.01
C VAL A 392 18.24 13.08 -15.79
N ILE A 393 19.09 13.80 -15.04
CA ILE A 393 19.73 13.31 -13.80
C ILE A 393 18.67 12.85 -12.79
N ILE A 394 17.63 13.66 -12.57
CA ILE A 394 16.52 13.31 -11.67
C ILE A 394 15.77 12.07 -12.17
N THR A 395 15.65 11.87 -13.48
CA THR A 395 15.04 10.66 -14.04
C THR A 395 15.86 9.42 -13.71
N ILE A 396 17.17 9.50 -13.89
CA ILE A 396 18.11 8.42 -13.57
C ILE A 396 18.06 8.13 -12.06
N PHE A 397 18.07 9.17 -11.23
CA PHE A 397 17.95 9.05 -9.79
C PHE A 397 16.62 8.41 -9.37
N ASN A 398 15.49 8.78 -9.98
CA ASN A 398 14.20 8.14 -9.68
C ASN A 398 14.16 6.68 -10.16
N PHE A 399 14.79 6.38 -11.29
CA PHE A 399 14.83 5.02 -11.83
C PHE A 399 15.69 4.10 -10.95
N GLY A 400 16.91 4.52 -10.60
CA GLY A 400 17.79 3.79 -9.70
C GLY A 400 17.28 3.81 -8.26
N GLY A 401 16.93 4.98 -7.76
CA GLY A 401 16.47 5.25 -6.39
C GLY A 401 15.21 4.48 -6.02
N ARG A 402 14.27 4.23 -6.95
CA ARG A 402 13.15 3.31 -6.67
C ARG A 402 13.63 1.90 -6.32
N SER A 403 14.73 1.44 -6.90
CA SER A 403 15.30 0.13 -6.60
C SER A 403 16.06 0.11 -5.26
N TYR A 404 16.58 1.25 -4.80
CA TYR A 404 17.30 1.38 -3.52
C TYR A 404 16.39 1.73 -2.33
N LEU A 405 15.36 2.57 -2.56
CA LEU A 405 14.43 3.08 -1.55
C LEU A 405 13.19 2.20 -1.38
N THR A 406 12.81 1.43 -2.41
CA THR A 406 12.00 0.25 -2.06
C THR A 406 12.89 -0.62 -1.19
N PRO A 407 12.36 -1.24 -0.14
CA PRO A 407 13.11 -2.16 0.71
C PRO A 407 13.59 -3.42 -0.05
N ALA A 408 13.93 -3.36 -1.33
CA ALA A 408 14.65 -4.39 -2.06
C ALA A 408 16.08 -4.60 -1.50
N GLY A 409 16.64 -3.64 -0.75
CA GLY A 409 17.82 -3.86 0.11
C GLY A 409 17.50 -4.58 1.43
N ALA A 410 16.26 -4.49 1.90
CA ALA A 410 15.77 -5.23 3.06
C ALA A 410 15.04 -6.48 2.56
N MET A 411 15.79 -7.55 2.32
CA MET A 411 15.32 -8.88 1.88
C MET A 411 13.81 -9.06 2.12
N LYS A 412 12.99 -8.98 1.05
CA LYS A 412 11.52 -9.03 1.17
C LYS A 412 11.15 -10.19 2.08
N VAL A 413 10.19 -9.99 2.98
CA VAL A 413 9.62 -11.06 3.83
C VAL A 413 9.38 -12.33 3.02
N ASP A 414 8.93 -12.16 1.78
CA ASP A 414 8.68 -13.22 0.82
C ASP A 414 9.93 -14.06 0.53
N ASN A 415 11.07 -13.40 0.31
CA ASN A 415 12.37 -14.04 0.11
C ASN A 415 12.89 -14.67 1.40
N LEU A 416 12.73 -14.00 2.54
CA LEU A 416 13.18 -14.52 3.85
C LEU A 416 12.49 -15.84 4.19
N LEU A 417 11.17 -15.88 4.06
CA LEU A 417 10.36 -17.08 4.30
C LEU A 417 10.62 -18.15 3.23
N THR A 418 10.80 -17.77 1.96
CA THR A 418 11.09 -18.74 0.88
C THR A 418 12.44 -19.41 1.09
N CYS A 419 13.49 -18.64 1.42
CA CYS A 419 14.81 -19.18 1.73
C CYS A 419 14.77 -20.15 2.94
N ASP A 420 13.95 -19.83 3.93
CA ASP A 420 13.75 -20.67 5.12
C ASP A 420 13.07 -22.00 4.78
N ILE A 421 11.93 -21.93 4.08
CA ILE A 421 11.19 -23.12 3.58
C ILE A 421 12.10 -24.01 2.71
N GLN A 422 12.94 -23.42 1.86
CA GLN A 422 13.87 -24.16 1.01
C GLN A 422 15.01 -24.82 1.79
N ALA A 423 15.49 -24.19 2.86
CA ALA A 423 16.54 -24.75 3.71
C ALA A 423 16.07 -26.01 4.48
N GLU A 424 14.80 -26.07 4.87
CA GLU A 424 14.26 -27.18 5.69
C GLU A 424 13.63 -28.32 4.88
N ALA A 425 13.22 -28.06 3.64
CA ALA A 425 12.65 -29.06 2.73
C ALA A 425 13.46 -30.39 2.62
N PRO A 426 14.82 -30.40 2.53
CA PRO A 426 15.57 -31.65 2.44
C PRO A 426 15.60 -32.45 3.76
N VAL A 427 15.48 -31.79 4.92
CA VAL A 427 15.49 -32.45 6.24
C VAL A 427 14.17 -33.17 6.49
N VAL A 428 13.05 -32.49 6.21
CA VAL A 428 11.70 -33.09 6.31
C VAL A 428 11.56 -34.27 5.35
N ARG A 429 12.11 -34.17 4.12
CA ARG A 429 12.07 -35.26 3.14
C ARG A 429 12.84 -36.50 3.61
N ARG A 430 13.98 -36.32 4.31
CA ARG A 430 14.74 -37.43 4.90
C ARG A 430 14.02 -38.08 6.08
N ASN A 431 13.35 -37.30 6.92
CA ASN A 431 12.60 -37.85 8.05
C ASN A 431 11.35 -38.60 7.58
N LEU A 432 10.63 -38.09 6.57
CA LEU A 432 9.48 -38.78 6.00
C LEU A 432 9.87 -40.06 5.24
N THR A 433 11.00 -40.09 4.53
CA THR A 433 11.48 -41.33 3.91
C THR A 433 12.05 -42.33 4.92
N ALA A 434 12.69 -41.88 5.99
CA ALA A 434 13.16 -42.73 7.08
C ALA A 434 12.03 -43.28 7.96
N GLN A 435 10.92 -42.55 8.08
CA GLN A 435 9.72 -42.99 8.81
C GLN A 435 8.85 -43.89 7.93
N SER A 436 8.81 -43.65 6.61
CA SER A 436 8.19 -44.53 5.62
C SER A 436 8.92 -45.88 5.51
N SER A 437 10.26 -45.91 5.57
CA SER A 437 11.04 -47.16 5.52
C SER A 437 11.00 -48.00 6.80
N ARG A 438 10.45 -47.47 7.90
CA ARG A 438 10.19 -48.22 9.14
C ARG A 438 8.75 -48.73 9.28
N SER A 439 7.87 -48.42 8.33
CA SER A 439 6.46 -48.84 8.33
C SER A 439 6.12 -49.92 7.29
N SER A 440 7.04 -50.25 6.38
CA SER A 440 6.86 -51.31 5.38
C SER A 440 7.23 -52.69 5.93
N SER A 441 6.47 -53.17 6.91
CA SER A 441 6.40 -54.59 7.30
C SER A 441 5.09 -54.85 8.05
N CYS A 442 3.96 -54.85 7.34
CA CYS A 442 2.81 -55.72 7.65
C CYS A 442 1.71 -55.61 6.56
N LEU A 443 1.42 -56.77 5.97
CA LEU A 443 0.14 -57.22 5.41
C LEU A 443 -0.37 -56.60 4.10
N LEU A 444 -0.04 -57.30 3.01
CA LEU A 444 -1.02 -57.64 1.97
C LEU A 444 -2.14 -58.48 2.61
N SER A 445 -3.40 -58.07 2.44
CA SER A 445 -4.56 -58.97 2.38
C SER A 445 -5.71 -58.28 1.67
N ASP A 446 -6.47 -59.09 0.94
CA ASP A 446 -7.51 -58.80 -0.04
C ASP A 446 -8.67 -57.86 0.35
N TYR A 447 -9.29 -57.27 -0.68
CA TYR A 447 -10.60 -56.57 -0.76
C TYR A 447 -11.79 -57.46 -0.28
N PRO A 448 -13.09 -57.02 -0.13
CA PRO A 448 -13.78 -55.80 -0.63
C PRO A 448 -14.87 -55.12 0.28
N SER A 449 -15.37 -53.95 -0.19
CA SER A 449 -16.72 -53.35 -0.11
C SER A 449 -17.61 -53.34 1.17
N SER A 450 -18.17 -52.14 1.43
CA SER A 450 -19.56 -51.80 1.84
C SER A 450 -19.92 -51.42 3.31
N PHE A 451 -20.68 -50.32 3.41
CA PHE A 451 -21.76 -49.95 4.36
C PHE A 451 -21.53 -49.52 5.84
N ILE A 452 -22.00 -48.28 6.12
CA ILE A 452 -22.80 -47.73 7.25
C ILE A 452 -22.52 -48.17 8.72
N SER A 453 -22.24 -47.20 9.62
CA SER A 453 -23.03 -46.84 10.83
C SER A 453 -22.22 -46.20 11.99
N ASN A 454 -22.73 -45.05 12.45
CA ASN A 454 -22.80 -44.45 13.80
C ASN A 454 -21.61 -44.35 14.80
N PRO A 455 -21.58 -43.26 15.60
CA PRO A 455 -20.52 -42.96 16.57
C PRO A 455 -20.86 -43.41 18.01
N PRO A 456 -19.88 -43.34 18.94
CA PRO A 456 -20.26 -43.06 20.33
C PRO A 456 -19.36 -42.06 21.08
N ARG A 457 -20.08 -41.31 21.93
CA ARG A 457 -19.80 -40.93 23.33
C ARG A 457 -18.96 -39.69 23.66
N ARG A 458 -19.71 -38.76 24.28
CA ARG A 458 -19.36 -37.65 25.16
C ARG A 458 -18.39 -38.04 26.30
N CYS A 459 -17.53 -37.10 26.67
CA CYS A 459 -17.17 -36.84 28.07
C CYS A 459 -17.24 -35.32 28.32
N SER A 460 -17.88 -34.99 29.41
CA SER A 460 -18.19 -33.68 29.97
C SER A 460 -17.09 -33.17 30.90
N SER A 461 -16.83 -31.86 30.90
CA SER A 461 -16.63 -31.08 32.14
C SER A 461 -16.42 -29.60 31.81
N THR A 462 -17.38 -28.78 32.21
CA THR A 462 -17.26 -27.33 32.38
C THR A 462 -16.54 -27.01 33.70
N PRO A 463 -15.94 -25.82 33.81
CA PRO A 463 -16.32 -24.97 34.92
C PRO A 463 -16.63 -23.53 34.48
N GLN A 464 -17.64 -22.97 35.15
CA GLN A 464 -18.10 -21.60 35.02
C GLN A 464 -17.17 -20.62 35.74
N LEU A 465 -17.03 -19.41 35.19
CA LEU A 465 -16.58 -18.26 35.96
C LEU A 465 -17.51 -17.06 35.70
N ARG A 466 -18.08 -16.60 36.81
CA ARG A 466 -19.05 -15.52 37.01
C ARG A 466 -18.29 -14.20 37.04
N VAL A 467 -18.71 -13.19 36.28
CA VAL A 467 -18.42 -11.79 36.61
C VAL A 467 -19.65 -10.94 36.35
N SER A 468 -20.05 -10.21 37.39
CA SER A 468 -21.19 -9.28 37.43
C SER A 468 -20.90 -7.99 36.63
N PRO A 469 -21.94 -7.31 36.10
CA PRO A 469 -21.75 -6.08 35.32
C PRO A 469 -21.59 -4.86 36.24
N LEU A 470 -20.68 -3.96 35.88
CA LEU A 470 -20.55 -2.64 36.49
C LEU A 470 -21.21 -1.59 35.59
N THR A 471 -22.19 -0.91 36.16
CA THR A 471 -23.00 0.16 35.57
C THR A 471 -22.21 1.46 35.53
N ILE A 472 -22.03 2.09 34.36
CA ILE A 472 -21.74 3.54 34.28
C ILE A 472 -22.55 4.20 33.16
N SER A 473 -23.13 5.32 33.57
CA SER A 473 -24.14 6.16 32.95
C SER A 473 -23.69 6.86 31.67
N THR A 474 -24.63 6.94 30.74
CA THR A 474 -24.71 7.86 29.62
C THR A 474 -24.65 9.32 30.04
N ALA A 475 -23.91 10.14 29.28
CA ALA A 475 -24.26 11.54 29.01
C ALA A 475 -23.77 11.93 27.61
N PHE A 476 -24.75 12.05 26.72
CA PHE A 476 -24.69 12.69 25.41
C PHE A 476 -24.45 14.21 25.56
N SER A 477 -23.70 14.84 24.65
CA SER A 477 -24.21 15.90 23.75
C SER A 477 -23.12 16.70 23.01
N HIS A 478 -23.23 16.71 21.67
CA HIS A 478 -23.11 17.82 20.71
C HIS A 478 -21.94 18.85 20.73
N GLY A 479 -21.39 19.09 19.53
CA GLY A 479 -20.82 20.39 19.10
C GLY A 479 -19.54 20.23 18.26
N LEU A 480 -19.61 20.19 16.92
CA LEU A 480 -19.45 21.35 16.01
C LEU A 480 -18.19 22.22 16.28
N PHE A 481 -17.23 22.14 15.34
CA PHE A 481 -16.11 23.04 15.01
C PHE A 481 -15.63 24.06 16.07
N PRO A 482 -14.31 24.14 16.34
CA PRO A 482 -13.69 25.39 16.76
C PRO A 482 -13.03 26.10 15.57
N ARG A 483 -13.49 27.34 15.36
CA ARG A 483 -12.78 28.42 14.67
C ARG A 483 -11.48 28.73 15.40
N SER A 484 -10.41 28.94 14.64
CA SER A 484 -9.19 29.62 15.08
C SER A 484 -9.46 31.09 15.42
N PRO A 485 -8.92 31.63 16.53
CA PRO A 485 -8.83 33.07 16.72
C PRO A 485 -7.43 33.57 16.35
N SER A 486 -7.39 34.56 15.47
CA SER A 486 -6.30 35.54 15.39
C SER A 486 -6.27 36.42 16.64
N PRO A 487 -5.11 37.02 16.97
CA PRO A 487 -5.12 38.43 17.32
C PRO A 487 -4.10 39.27 16.53
N LYS A 488 -4.40 40.58 16.52
CA LYS A 488 -3.77 41.68 15.79
C LYS A 488 -2.48 42.18 16.47
N LYS A 489 -1.55 42.60 15.59
CA LYS A 489 -0.57 43.71 15.64
C LYS A 489 -0.33 44.44 16.97
N GLU A 490 0.96 44.59 17.31
CA GLU A 490 1.61 45.90 17.47
C GLU A 490 3.14 45.77 17.33
N ALA A 491 3.77 46.81 16.80
CA ALA A 491 5.18 46.92 16.48
C ALA A 491 5.93 47.76 17.53
N ILE A 492 7.24 47.52 17.73
CA ILE A 492 8.28 48.53 18.00
C ILE A 492 9.67 47.88 17.82
N LEU A 493 10.56 48.63 17.17
CA LEU A 493 11.98 48.34 16.93
C LEU A 493 12.82 48.29 18.22
N ALA A 494 13.81 47.39 18.27
CA ALA A 494 15.20 47.74 18.65
C ALA A 494 16.17 46.59 18.34
N SER A 495 17.35 47.00 17.88
CA SER A 495 18.54 46.23 17.53
C SER A 495 19.18 45.44 18.68
N THR A 496 19.72 44.24 18.40
CA THR A 496 20.96 43.65 18.95
C THR A 496 21.16 42.28 18.26
N SER A 497 22.17 42.13 17.40
CA SER A 497 23.52 41.64 17.72
C SER A 497 23.59 40.16 18.14
N ARG A 498 24.04 39.34 17.18
CA ARG A 498 25.01 38.23 17.29
C ARG A 498 24.72 36.99 18.16
N ASP A 499 24.94 35.87 17.45
CA ASP A 499 25.60 34.61 17.84
C ASP A 499 24.77 33.42 18.36
N ASP A 500 25.21 32.27 17.83
CA ASP A 500 25.07 30.88 18.28
C ASP A 500 23.83 30.05 17.90
N PHE A 501 23.89 29.47 16.69
CA PHE A 501 23.27 28.17 16.40
C PHE A 501 24.37 27.10 16.30
N PHE A 502 24.40 26.22 17.30
CA PHE A 502 25.31 25.10 17.48
C PHE A 502 25.18 24.05 16.36
N PHE A 503 26.27 23.83 15.62
CA PHE A 503 26.56 22.54 15.00
C PHE A 503 27.18 21.62 16.04
N ARG A 504 26.63 20.41 16.19
CA ARG A 504 27.22 19.35 17.01
C ARG A 504 28.17 18.54 16.13
N GLU A 505 29.43 18.94 16.15
CA GLU A 505 30.56 18.26 15.52
C GLU A 505 30.93 17.02 16.37
N ILE A 506 31.07 15.87 15.71
CA ILE A 506 31.56 14.63 16.32
C ILE A 506 33.06 14.58 16.01
N ASP A 507 33.87 14.94 16.99
CA ASP A 507 35.30 14.68 16.96
C ASP A 507 35.60 13.24 17.39
N GLY A 508 36.21 12.50 16.47
CA GLY A 508 36.84 11.20 16.70
C GLY A 508 38.24 11.23 16.12
N ASN A 509 39.17 11.69 16.94
CA ASN A 509 40.60 11.88 16.68
C ASN A 509 41.35 10.54 16.56
N SER A 510 42.10 10.33 15.47
CA SER A 510 43.41 9.64 15.52
C SER A 510 44.22 9.82 14.22
N SER A 511 45.08 10.83 14.25
CA SER A 511 46.50 10.78 13.86
C SER A 511 46.97 9.74 12.82
N THR A 512 47.39 10.23 11.65
CA THR A 512 48.71 9.86 11.10
C THR A 512 49.22 10.96 10.18
N SER A 513 50.35 11.55 10.58
CA SER A 513 51.22 12.41 9.79
C SER A 513 51.92 11.63 8.68
N VAL A 514 52.01 12.17 7.47
CA VAL A 514 53.27 12.21 6.68
C VAL A 514 53.22 13.41 5.72
N LYS A 515 54.32 14.16 5.73
CA LYS A 515 54.68 15.31 4.88
C LYS A 515 55.03 14.84 3.45
N LEU A 516 54.48 15.47 2.42
CA LEU A 516 55.09 16.50 1.54
C LEU A 516 54.17 16.72 0.32
#